data_AF-A0A1I1MIN5-F1
#
_entry.id   AF-A0A1I1MIN5-F1
#
_cell.length_a   1.000
_cell.length_b   1.000
_cell.length_c   1.000
_cell.angle_alpha   90.00
_cell.angle_beta   90.00
_cell.angle_gamma   90.00
#
_symmetry.space_group_name_H-M   'P 1'
#
loop_
_entity.id
_entity.type
_entity.pdbx_description
1 polymer ?
#
loop_
_entity_poly.entity_id
_entity_poly.type
_entity_poly.pdbx_seq_one_letter_code
_entity_poly.pdbx_strand_id
1 'polypeptide(L)'
;MRKVEANPYNEKWPSMFEEEANRLHKIFGPEIIDIHHIGSTSVNGLMAKPIIDIMPVVRDVNRIDDFNKSMVDIGYKPKGE
;
A
#
# COMPACT_ATOMS: atom_id res chain seq x y z
N MET A 1 -19.75 3.28 17.01
CA MET A 1 -18.97 4.06 16.01
C MET A 1 -17.51 4.06 16.41
N ARG A 2 -16.60 3.62 15.55
CA ARG A 2 -15.16 3.76 15.81
C ARG A 2 -14.79 5.21 15.46
N LYS A 3 -14.38 6.01 16.44
CA LYS A 3 -13.94 7.39 16.21
C LYS A 3 -12.64 7.31 15.41
N VAL A 4 -12.59 7.96 14.25
CA VAL A 4 -11.37 7.95 13.43
C VAL A 4 -10.87 9.37 13.34
N GLU A 5 -9.73 9.62 13.97
CA GLU A 5 -9.12 10.94 14.05
C GLU A 5 -8.26 11.17 12.79
N ALA A 6 -8.46 12.33 12.17
CA ALA A 6 -7.64 12.79 11.06
C ALA A 6 -6.55 13.70 11.62
N ASN A 7 -5.33 13.53 11.11
CA ASN A 7 -4.17 14.32 11.48
C ASN A 7 -3.85 15.35 10.37
N PRO A 8 -3.13 16.43 10.71
CA PRO A 8 -2.46 17.25 9.70
C PRO A 8 -1.60 16.42 8.77
N TYR A 9 -1.39 16.92 7.55
CA TYR A 9 -0.52 16.27 6.59
C TYR A 9 0.88 16.02 7.19
N ASN A 10 1.42 14.83 6.94
CA ASN A 10 2.74 14.45 7.40
C ASN A 10 3.67 14.28 6.20
N GLU A 11 4.74 15.07 6.15
CA GLU A 11 5.73 15.06 5.07
C GLU A 11 6.48 13.73 4.92
N LYS A 12 6.36 12.82 5.89
CA LYS A 12 6.92 11.47 5.82
C LYS A 12 6.03 10.47 5.06
N TRP A 13 4.77 10.80 4.76
CA TRP A 13 3.89 9.86 4.07
C TRP A 13 4.40 9.43 2.68
N PRO A 14 4.97 10.31 1.83
CA PRO A 14 5.58 9.91 0.58
C PRO A 14 6.72 8.89 0.76
N SER A 15 7.61 9.10 1.73
CA SER A 15 8.72 8.15 1.95
C SER A 15 8.26 6.82 2.54
N MET A 16 7.23 6.84 3.40
CA MET A 16 6.59 5.60 3.90
C MET A 16 5.95 4.80 2.76
N PHE A 17 5.31 5.48 1.80
CA PHE A 17 4.81 4.84 0.58
C PHE A 17 5.96 4.23 -0.23
N GLU A 18 7.05 4.97 -0.48
CA GLU A 18 8.19 4.49 -1.27
C GLU A 18 8.86 3.27 -0.62
N GLU A 19 9.04 3.27 0.70
CA GLU A 19 9.58 2.13 1.43
C GLU A 19 8.71 0.88 1.23
N GLU A 20 7.40 1.04 1.37
CA GLU A 20 6.47 -0.08 1.24
C GLU A 20 6.33 -0.55 -0.20
N ALA A 21 6.27 0.37 -1.16
CA ALA A 21 6.26 0.06 -2.59
C ALA A 21 7.49 -0.78 -2.99
N ASN A 22 8.67 -0.44 -2.46
CA ASN A 22 9.90 -1.22 -2.67
C ASN A 22 9.82 -2.62 -2.06
N ARG A 23 9.17 -2.80 -0.89
CA ARG A 23 8.93 -4.13 -0.30
C ARG A 23 8.01 -4.96 -1.18
N LEU A 24 6.93 -4.38 -1.68
CA LEU A 24 5.98 -5.06 -2.57
C LEU A 24 6.63 -5.45 -3.91
N HIS A 25 7.44 -4.57 -4.51
CA HIS A 25 8.20 -4.92 -5.71
C HIS A 25 9.14 -6.12 -5.52
N LYS A 26 9.76 -6.27 -4.35
CA LYS A 26 10.61 -7.44 -4.06
C LYS A 26 9.81 -8.74 -3.94
N ILE A 27 8.56 -8.67 -3.50
CA ILE A 27 7.68 -9.84 -3.34
C ILE A 27 7.07 -10.25 -4.67
N PHE A 28 6.38 -9.32 -5.34
CA PHE A 28 5.63 -9.61 -6.57
C PHE A 28 6.51 -9.58 -7.82
N GLY A 29 7.71 -9.01 -7.72
CA GLY A 29 8.70 -8.99 -8.79
C GLY A 29 8.13 -8.46 -10.10
N PRO A 30 8.19 -9.25 -11.19
CA PRO A 30 7.72 -8.81 -12.50
C PRO A 30 6.19 -8.68 -12.61
N GLU A 31 5.42 -9.22 -11.66
CA GLU A 31 3.95 -9.12 -11.73
C GLU A 31 3.47 -7.68 -11.56
N ILE A 32 4.14 -6.86 -10.75
CA ILE A 32 3.84 -5.42 -10.66
C ILE A 32 4.37 -4.71 -11.89
N ILE A 33 3.48 -4.05 -12.63
CA ILE A 33 3.83 -3.18 -13.77
C ILE A 33 3.92 -1.71 -13.39
N ASP A 34 3.17 -1.28 -12.38
CA ASP A 34 3.21 0.07 -11.82
C ASP A 34 2.69 0.04 -10.38
N ILE A 35 2.99 1.07 -9.59
CA ILE A 35 2.52 1.17 -8.20
C ILE A 35 2.28 2.63 -7.82
N HIS A 36 1.11 2.90 -7.25
CA HIS A 36 0.67 4.26 -6.97
C HIS A 36 0.35 4.48 -5.50
N HIS A 37 0.74 5.66 -4.99
CA HIS A 37 0.26 6.18 -3.72
C HIS A 37 -1.11 6.83 -3.95
N ILE A 38 -2.15 6.22 -3.40
CA ILE A 38 -3.52 6.71 -3.53
C ILE A 38 -4.07 7.15 -2.16
N GLY A 39 -5.32 7.59 -2.13
CA GLY A 39 -5.99 8.02 -0.90
C GLY A 39 -5.54 9.40 -0.42
N SER A 40 -6.04 9.82 0.74
CA SER A 40 -5.80 11.19 1.24
C SER A 40 -4.35 11.45 1.64
N THR A 41 -3.59 10.41 2.01
CA THR A 41 -2.18 10.57 2.42
C THR A 41 -1.25 10.85 1.23
N SER A 42 -1.69 10.68 -0.01
CA SER A 42 -0.92 11.05 -1.21
C SER A 42 -1.11 12.50 -1.65
N VAL A 43 -2.06 13.22 -1.04
CA VAL A 43 -2.36 14.62 -1.37
C VAL A 43 -1.66 15.55 -0.40
N ASN A 44 -0.64 16.27 -0.89
CA ASN A 44 0.12 17.23 -0.08
C ASN A 44 -0.80 18.26 0.60
N GLY A 45 -0.61 18.47 1.91
CA GLY A 45 -1.37 19.42 2.71
C GLY A 45 -2.77 18.94 3.15
N LEU A 46 -3.23 17.77 2.70
CA LEU A 46 -4.55 17.25 3.08
C LEU A 46 -4.52 16.57 4.45
N MET A 47 -5.50 16.90 5.30
CA MET A 47 -5.71 16.16 6.55
C MET A 47 -6.19 14.75 6.25
N ALA A 48 -5.56 13.76 6.88
CA ALA A 48 -5.85 12.37 6.61
C ALA A 48 -5.68 11.51 7.86
N LYS A 49 -6.26 10.31 7.81
CA LYS A 49 -5.89 9.24 8.73
C LYS A 49 -4.47 8.79 8.38
N PRO A 50 -3.61 8.45 9.35
CA PRO A 50 -2.23 8.04 9.08
C PRO A 50 -2.17 6.60 8.54
N ILE A 51 -2.82 6.35 7.40
CA ILE A 51 -2.90 5.07 6.70
C ILE A 51 -2.45 5.34 5.26
N ILE A 52 -1.44 4.60 4.82
CA ILE A 52 -0.94 4.67 3.44
C ILE A 52 -1.77 3.70 2.59
N ASP A 53 -2.46 4.23 1.58
CA ASP A 53 -3.19 3.44 0.61
C ASP A 53 -2.33 3.24 -0.64
N ILE A 54 -2.12 1.99 -1.03
CA ILE A 54 -1.21 1.60 -2.10
C ILE A 54 -2.00 0.82 -3.15
N MET A 55 -1.81 1.18 -4.43
CA MET A 55 -2.45 0.50 -5.56
C MET A 55 -1.39 -0.04 -6.51
N PRO A 56 -0.98 -1.31 -6.37
CA PRO A 56 -0.19 -2.00 -7.37
C PRO A 56 -1.04 -2.29 -8.61
N VAL A 57 -0.53 -1.93 -9.78
CA VAL A 57 -1.04 -2.41 -11.06
C VAL A 57 -0.26 -3.65 -11.42
N VAL A 58 -0.96 -4.73 -11.74
CA VAL A 58 -0.35 -6.05 -11.96
C VAL A 58 -0.67 -6.60 -13.34
N ARG A 59 0.16 -7.51 -13.85
CA ARG A 59 -0.03 -8.17 -15.14
C ARG A 59 -1.27 -9.07 -15.17
N ASP A 60 -1.44 -9.87 -14.11
CA ASP A 60 -2.55 -10.80 -13.97
C ASP A 60 -2.98 -10.87 -12.49
N VAL A 61 -4.18 -10.37 -12.21
CA VAL A 61 -4.73 -10.33 -10.85
C VAL A 61 -4.93 -11.74 -10.27
N ASN A 62 -5.18 -12.74 -11.11
CA ASN A 62 -5.43 -14.11 -10.65
C ASN A 62 -4.19 -14.79 -10.07
N ARG A 63 -2.99 -14.23 -10.31
CA ARG A 63 -1.71 -14.77 -9.84
C ARG A 63 -1.26 -14.17 -8.52
N ILE A 64 -1.94 -13.14 -8.02
CA ILE A 64 -1.49 -12.39 -6.83
C ILE A 64 -1.66 -13.21 -5.55
N ASP A 65 -2.67 -14.09 -5.50
CA ASP A 65 -2.89 -14.97 -4.36
C ASP A 65 -1.75 -16.00 -4.15
N ASP A 66 -0.97 -16.31 -5.19
CA ASP A 66 0.21 -17.19 -5.07
C ASP A 66 1.27 -16.60 -4.12
N PHE A 67 1.26 -15.27 -3.92
CA PHE A 67 2.20 -14.55 -3.07
C PHE A 67 1.69 -14.35 -1.63
N ASN A 68 0.52 -14.89 -1.29
CA ASN A 68 -0.11 -14.70 0.03
C ASN A 68 0.80 -15.12 1.19
N LYS A 69 1.57 -16.20 1.02
CA LYS A 69 2.55 -16.61 2.03
C LYS A 69 3.62 -15.54 2.26
N SER A 70 4.22 -15.02 1.19
CA SER A 70 5.24 -13.96 1.27
C SER A 70 4.69 -12.67 1.88
N MET A 71 3.43 -12.34 1.61
CA MET A 71 2.74 -11.21 2.22
C MET A 71 2.54 -11.42 3.73
N VAL A 72 2.15 -12.62 4.16
CA VAL A 72 2.04 -12.97 5.59
C VAL A 72 3.40 -12.88 6.29
N ASP A 73 4.47 -13.36 5.66
CA ASP A 73 5.84 -13.34 6.21
C ASP A 73 6.34 -11.91 6.51
N ILE A 74 5.81 -10.90 5.81
CA ILE A 74 6.15 -9.48 6.04
C ILE A 74 5.10 -8.71 6.86
N GLY A 75 4.11 -9.41 7.43
CA GLY A 75 3.13 -8.87 8.36
C GLY A 75 1.79 -8.44 7.76
N TYR A 76 1.53 -8.70 6.48
CA TYR A 76 0.23 -8.45 5.88
C TYR A 76 -0.77 -9.57 6.17
N LYS A 77 -2.04 -9.20 6.15
CA LYS A 77 -3.16 -10.16 6.15
C LYS A 77 -3.86 -10.10 4.80
N PRO A 78 -3.67 -11.11 3.93
CA PRO A 78 -4.47 -11.25 2.71
C PRO A 78 -5.96 -11.30 3.04
N LYS A 79 -6.76 -10.63 2.22
CA LYS A 79 -8.22 -10.59 2.38
C LYS A 79 -8.97 -11.22 1.20
N GLY A 80 -8.29 -11.57 0.11
CA GLY A 80 -8.93 -11.97 -1.13
C GLY A 80 -9.80 -10.85 -1.72
N GLU A 81 -10.69 -11.24 -2.62
CA GLU A 81 -11.81 -10.41 -3.11
C GLU A 81 -13.00 -10.43 -2.15
#